data_AF-A0A344LT00-F1
#
_entry.id   AF-A0A344LT00-F1
#
_cell.length_a   1.000
_cell.length_b   1.000
_cell.length_c   1.000
_cell.angle_alpha   90.00
_cell.angle_beta   90.00
_cell.angle_gamma   90.00
#
_symmetry.space_group_name_H-M   'P 1'
#
loop_
_entity.id
_entity.type
_entity.pdbx_description
1 polymer ?
#
loop_
_entity_poly.entity_id
_entity_poly.type
_entity_poly.pdbx_seq_one_letter_code
_entity_poly.pdbx_strand_id
1 'polypeptide(L)'
;MKKCRVHYNRDFKLKAIQLSYENGNVTQTARDLQISLNSLSLWRNILKKDGNASFPGKGNPVLSCEEKKIKILKKKIKNINLKFEIIRDAKDFIVLGKPFIFQFIAENEMKYSKELMCKTLGTNTETYNSWKRGFLTEKQKSKINLKDKIYSIFVQSRETYGCCRIAVELEKCGYLVSSNTVLRCMRELGLYVSLKKK
;
A
#
# COMPACT_ATOMS: atom_id res chain seq x y z
N MET A 1 -4.75 -48.39 12.37
CA MET A 1 -5.39 -47.50 11.37
C MET A 1 -5.71 -46.16 12.03
N LYS A 2 -5.19 -45.03 11.53
CA LYS A 2 -5.49 -43.69 12.10
C LYS A 2 -6.94 -43.32 11.78
N LYS A 3 -7.78 -43.18 12.81
CA LYS A 3 -9.18 -42.73 12.67
C LYS A 3 -9.19 -41.35 12.02
N CYS A 4 -9.81 -41.22 10.85
CA CYS A 4 -10.00 -39.92 10.20
C CYS A 4 -10.80 -39.02 11.13
N ARG A 5 -10.27 -37.82 11.44
CA ARG A 5 -10.97 -36.85 12.28
C ARG A 5 -12.13 -36.26 11.48
N VAL A 6 -13.35 -36.67 11.81
CA VAL A 6 -14.56 -36.10 11.24
C VAL A 6 -14.66 -34.62 11.65
N HIS A 7 -14.86 -33.74 10.66
CA HIS A 7 -15.01 -32.32 10.89
C HIS A 7 -16.49 -31.93 10.79
N TYR A 8 -16.98 -31.21 11.80
CA TYR A 8 -18.37 -30.76 11.86
C TYR A 8 -18.42 -29.23 11.77
N ASN A 9 -19.30 -28.72 10.91
CA ASN A 9 -19.56 -27.29 10.76
C ASN A 9 -20.20 -26.71 12.05
N ARG A 10 -20.06 -25.40 12.27
CA ARG A 10 -20.65 -24.66 13.41
C ARG A 10 -22.16 -24.89 13.49
N ASP A 11 -22.86 -24.73 12.38
CA ASP A 11 -24.33 -24.84 12.35
C ASP A 11 -24.80 -26.25 12.68
N PHE A 12 -24.07 -27.26 12.20
CA PHE A 12 -24.33 -28.66 12.55
C PHE A 12 -24.17 -28.91 14.05
N LYS A 13 -23.10 -28.40 14.67
CA LYS A 13 -22.88 -28.53 16.12
C LYS A 13 -23.99 -27.86 16.91
N LEU A 14 -24.40 -26.65 16.52
CA LEU A 14 -25.49 -25.93 17.19
C LEU A 14 -26.82 -26.67 17.09
N LYS A 15 -27.18 -27.14 15.89
CA LYS A 15 -28.41 -27.90 15.65
C LYS A 15 -28.42 -29.24 16.40
N ALA A 16 -27.29 -29.95 16.44
CA ALA A 16 -27.16 -31.19 17.21
C ALA A 16 -27.33 -30.95 18.72
N ILE A 17 -26.79 -29.85 19.25
CA ILE A 17 -26.96 -29.47 20.66
C ILE A 17 -28.41 -29.09 20.94
N GLN A 18 -29.05 -28.32 20.06
CA GLN A 18 -30.45 -27.92 20.19
C GLN A 18 -31.38 -29.15 20.25
N LEU A 19 -31.26 -30.07 19.29
CA LEU A 19 -32.00 -31.33 19.28
C LEU A 19 -31.76 -32.15 20.55
N SER A 20 -30.53 -32.12 21.09
CA SER A 20 -30.22 -32.82 22.33
C SER A 20 -30.93 -32.24 23.55
N TYR A 21 -31.27 -30.95 23.55
CA TYR A 21 -32.08 -30.34 24.61
C TYR A 21 -33.57 -30.63 24.38
N GLU A 22 -34.05 -30.55 23.13
CA GLU A 22 -35.45 -30.83 22.77
C GLU A 22 -35.86 -32.28 23.07
N ASN A 23 -35.00 -33.25 22.73
CA ASN A 23 -35.27 -34.67 22.97
C ASN A 23 -35.02 -35.11 24.42
N GLY A 24 -34.41 -34.26 25.27
CA GLY A 24 -34.04 -34.58 26.66
C GLY A 24 -32.96 -35.67 26.82
N ASN A 25 -32.62 -36.42 25.77
CA ASN A 25 -31.70 -37.56 25.81
C ASN A 25 -30.53 -37.40 24.84
N VAL A 26 -29.31 -37.25 25.40
CA VAL A 26 -28.05 -37.11 24.66
C VAL A 26 -27.70 -38.40 23.92
N THR A 27 -28.04 -39.56 24.49
CA THR A 27 -27.68 -40.87 23.92
C THR A 27 -28.47 -41.17 22.67
N GLN A 28 -29.78 -40.89 22.69
CA GLN A 28 -30.65 -41.09 21.54
C GLN A 28 -30.28 -40.13 20.40
N THR A 29 -30.14 -38.84 20.71
CA THR A 29 -29.77 -37.82 19.71
C THR A 29 -28.42 -38.10 19.05
N ALA A 30 -27.44 -38.61 19.81
CA ALA A 30 -26.14 -39.00 19.26
C ALA A 30 -26.24 -40.19 18.29
N ARG A 31 -27.13 -41.16 18.56
CA ARG A 31 -27.40 -42.29 17.66
C ARG A 31 -28.10 -41.83 16.39
N ASP A 32 -29.12 -40.99 16.53
CA ASP A 32 -29.92 -40.50 15.40
C ASP A 32 -29.07 -39.67 14.42
N LEU A 33 -28.14 -38.86 14.96
CA LEU A 33 -27.20 -38.06 14.17
C LEU A 33 -25.91 -38.80 13.78
N GLN A 34 -25.78 -40.07 14.16
CA GLN A 34 -24.58 -40.91 13.97
C GLN A 34 -23.27 -40.25 14.44
N ILE A 35 -23.32 -39.50 15.55
CA ILE A 35 -22.18 -38.83 16.15
C ILE A 35 -21.74 -39.52 17.44
N SER A 36 -20.47 -39.36 17.80
CA SER A 36 -19.96 -39.88 19.07
C SER A 36 -20.60 -39.14 20.26
N LEU A 37 -21.10 -39.89 21.24
CA LEU A 37 -21.66 -39.37 22.49
C LEU A 37 -20.72 -38.37 23.18
N ASN A 38 -19.43 -38.70 23.25
CA ASN A 38 -18.41 -37.84 23.86
C ASN A 38 -18.30 -36.50 23.13
N SER A 39 -18.49 -36.48 21.80
CA SER A 39 -18.47 -35.25 21.02
C SER A 39 -19.66 -34.35 21.35
N LEU A 40 -20.86 -34.92 21.43
CA LEU A 40 -22.08 -34.18 21.75
C LEU A 40 -22.05 -33.61 23.18
N SER A 41 -21.56 -34.40 24.15
CA SER A 41 -21.38 -33.96 25.54
C SER A 41 -20.33 -32.84 25.66
N LEU A 42 -19.20 -32.96 24.97
CA LEU A 42 -18.19 -31.90 24.88
C LEU A 42 -18.79 -30.63 24.29
N TRP A 43 -19.60 -30.74 23.23
CA TRP A 43 -20.24 -29.58 22.61
C TRP A 43 -21.25 -28.90 23.53
N ARG A 44 -22.05 -29.65 24.31
CA ARG A 44 -22.93 -29.06 25.34
C ARG A 44 -22.14 -28.28 26.39
N ASN A 45 -21.00 -28.81 26.83
CA ASN A 45 -20.14 -28.13 27.81
C ASN A 45 -19.50 -26.86 27.23
N ILE A 46 -19.08 -26.90 25.97
CA ILE A 46 -18.54 -25.72 25.27
C ILE A 46 -19.62 -24.64 25.11
N LEU A 47 -20.85 -25.03 24.76
CA LEU A 47 -21.98 -24.09 24.67
C LEU A 47 -22.35 -23.47 26.02
N LYS A 48 -22.28 -24.26 27.11
CA LYS A 48 -22.51 -23.75 28.46
C LYS A 48 -21.45 -22.76 28.93
N LYS A 49 -20.19 -22.96 28.57
CA LYS A 49 -19.08 -22.07 28.96
C LYS A 49 -19.04 -20.79 28.15
N ASP A 50 -19.17 -20.87 26.83
CA ASP A 50 -18.89 -19.75 25.93
C ASP A 50 -20.15 -19.15 25.27
N GLY A 51 -21.34 -19.74 25.51
CA GLY A 51 -22.61 -19.28 24.96
C GLY A 51 -22.60 -19.12 23.44
N ASN A 52 -23.07 -17.98 22.94
CA ASN A 52 -23.09 -17.70 21.49
C ASN A 52 -21.69 -17.57 20.85
N ALA A 53 -20.63 -17.43 21.65
CA ALA A 53 -19.26 -17.36 21.16
C ALA A 53 -18.64 -18.74 20.85
N SER A 54 -19.31 -19.83 21.22
CA SER A 54 -18.85 -21.20 20.97
C SER A 54 -18.60 -21.49 19.49
N PHE A 55 -17.61 -22.35 19.22
CA PHE A 55 -17.24 -22.83 17.88
C PHE A 55 -16.85 -21.71 16.88
N PRO A 56 -15.79 -20.92 17.12
CA PRO A 56 -15.35 -19.83 16.24
C PRO A 56 -14.58 -20.28 14.98
N GLY A 57 -14.35 -21.58 14.80
CA GLY A 57 -13.53 -22.15 13.71
C GLY A 57 -12.05 -22.28 14.05
N LYS A 58 -11.28 -22.99 13.21
CA LYS A 58 -9.83 -23.19 13.45
C LYS A 58 -9.08 -21.85 13.39
N GLY A 59 -8.22 -21.60 14.37
CA GLY A 59 -7.36 -20.41 14.43
C GLY A 59 -8.02 -19.14 14.98
N ASN A 60 -9.33 -19.17 15.26
CA ASN A 60 -10.03 -18.01 15.82
C ASN A 60 -10.19 -18.15 17.34
N PRO A 61 -9.79 -17.14 18.14
CA PRO A 61 -10.06 -17.15 19.57
C PRO A 61 -11.57 -17.10 19.81
N VAL A 62 -12.03 -17.83 20.84
CA VAL A 62 -13.39 -17.68 21.39
C VAL A 62 -13.45 -16.28 21.98
N LEU A 63 -14.20 -15.39 21.34
CA LEU A 63 -14.41 -14.02 21.79
C LEU A 63 -15.90 -13.77 21.85
N SER A 64 -16.36 -13.24 22.98
CA SER A 64 -17.71 -12.69 23.11
C SER A 64 -17.94 -11.60 22.05
N CYS A 65 -19.21 -11.37 21.69
CA CYS A 65 -19.57 -10.29 20.77
C CYS A 65 -19.04 -8.93 21.24
N GLU A 66 -18.99 -8.69 22.54
CA GLU A 66 -18.45 -7.48 23.16
C GLU A 66 -16.93 -7.40 23.02
N GLU A 67 -16.22 -8.50 23.30
CA GLU A 67 -14.76 -8.56 23.16
C GLU A 67 -14.31 -8.38 21.71
N LYS A 68 -15.09 -8.90 20.75
CA LYS A 68 -14.88 -8.64 19.32
C LYS A 68 -15.00 -7.16 19.01
N LYS A 69 -16.05 -6.48 19.51
CA LYS A 69 -16.23 -5.03 19.33
C LYS A 69 -15.07 -4.25 19.96
N ILE A 70 -14.68 -4.59 21.19
CA ILE A 70 -13.55 -3.96 21.89
C ILE A 70 -12.26 -4.12 21.08
N LYS A 71 -11.99 -5.32 20.56
CA LYS A 71 -10.80 -5.59 19.73
C LYS A 71 -10.81 -4.75 18.44
N ILE A 72 -11.94 -4.67 17.75
CA ILE A 72 -12.10 -3.86 16.53
C ILE A 72 -11.88 -2.38 16.85
N LEU A 73 -12.50 -1.88 17.91
CA LEU A 73 -12.38 -0.47 18.33
C LEU A 73 -10.96 -0.12 18.75
N LYS A 74 -10.30 -0.95 19.57
CA LYS A 74 -8.89 -0.77 19.93
C LYS A 74 -7.99 -0.72 18.69
N LYS A 75 -8.24 -1.59 17.70
CA LYS A 75 -7.51 -1.57 16.42
C LYS A 75 -7.76 -0.28 15.63
N LYS A 76 -9.00 0.22 15.62
CA LYS A 76 -9.35 1.51 14.98
C LYS A 76 -8.64 2.68 15.65
N ILE A 77 -8.67 2.76 16.98
CA ILE A 77 -7.98 3.82 17.75
C ILE A 77 -6.48 3.79 17.44
N LYS A 78 -5.85 2.61 17.52
CA LYS A 78 -4.42 2.47 17.18
C LYS A 78 -4.12 2.94 15.76
N ASN A 79 -4.95 2.56 14.80
CA ASN A 79 -4.78 2.99 13.41
C ASN A 79 -4.91 4.51 13.28
N ILE A 80 -5.94 5.12 13.86
CA ILE A 80 -6.16 6.58 13.82
C ILE A 80 -4.97 7.31 14.44
N ASN A 81 -4.49 6.87 15.60
CA ASN A 81 -3.35 7.49 16.27
C ASN A 81 -2.09 7.43 15.39
N LEU A 82 -1.79 6.27 14.78
CA LEU A 82 -0.67 6.14 13.84
C LEU A 82 -0.82 7.08 12.63
N LYS A 83 -2.03 7.21 12.08
CA LYS A 83 -2.28 8.13 10.97
C LYS A 83 -2.04 9.59 11.36
N PHE A 84 -2.49 9.97 12.56
CA PHE A 84 -2.29 11.31 13.08
C PHE A 84 -0.81 11.62 13.30
N GLU A 85 -0.06 10.68 13.89
CA GLU A 85 1.39 10.82 14.06
C GLU A 85 2.10 11.02 12.72
N ILE A 86 1.76 10.23 11.70
CA ILE A 86 2.33 10.38 10.36
C ILE A 86 2.04 11.77 9.79
N ILE A 87 0.80 12.26 9.89
CA ILE A 87 0.42 13.59 9.36
C ILE A 87 1.18 14.69 10.11
N ARG A 88 1.28 14.59 11.44
CA ARG A 88 1.99 15.56 12.28
C ARG A 88 3.46 15.63 11.92
N ASP A 89 4.11 14.48 11.78
CA ASP A 89 5.54 14.39 11.48
C ASP A 89 5.82 14.80 10.01
N ALA A 90 4.86 14.58 9.10
CA ALA A 90 4.97 14.93 7.67
C ALA A 90 4.56 16.37 7.33
N LYS A 91 4.06 17.16 8.31
CA LYS A 91 3.38 18.46 8.06
C LYS A 91 4.18 19.39 7.15
N ASP A 92 5.50 19.50 7.37
CA ASP A 92 6.36 20.44 6.64
C ASP A 92 6.59 19.95 5.20
N PHE A 93 6.75 18.63 5.02
CA PHE A 93 6.89 17.99 3.71
C PHE A 93 5.62 18.10 2.86
N ILE A 94 4.44 18.09 3.50
CA ILE A 94 3.15 18.24 2.80
C ILE A 94 3.06 19.62 2.13
N VAL A 95 3.51 20.68 2.82
CA VAL A 95 3.49 22.06 2.29
C VAL A 95 4.45 22.20 1.09
N LEU A 96 5.60 21.52 1.13
CA LEU A 96 6.61 21.55 0.07
C LEU A 96 6.20 20.75 -1.19
N GLY A 97 5.27 19.79 -1.04
CA GLY A 97 4.64 19.07 -2.14
C GLY A 97 5.16 17.63 -2.36
N LYS A 98 4.69 17.01 -3.45
CA LYS A 98 4.83 15.55 -3.68
C LYS A 98 6.26 14.99 -3.63
N PRO A 99 7.30 15.64 -4.18
CA PRO A 99 8.67 15.12 -4.08
C PRO A 99 9.15 14.99 -2.64
N PHE A 100 8.82 15.97 -1.80
CA PHE A 100 9.18 16.00 -0.38
C PHE A 100 8.34 15.01 0.44
N ILE A 101 7.08 14.80 0.08
CA ILE A 101 6.27 13.71 0.65
C ILE A 101 6.93 12.35 0.38
N PHE A 102 7.40 12.10 -0.84
CA PHE A 102 8.09 10.84 -1.15
C PHE A 102 9.43 10.71 -0.43
N GLN A 103 10.17 11.81 -0.26
CA GLN A 103 11.36 11.85 0.57
C GLN A 103 11.06 11.48 2.02
N PHE A 104 10.04 12.08 2.64
CA PHE A 104 9.60 11.76 4.00
C PHE A 104 9.24 10.27 4.14
N ILE A 105 8.51 9.72 3.17
CA ILE A 105 8.13 8.29 3.17
C ILE A 105 9.37 7.41 3.14
N ALA A 106 10.38 7.76 2.32
CA ALA A 106 11.64 7.01 2.23
C ALA A 106 12.45 7.07 3.52
N GLU A 107 12.49 8.22 4.19
CA GLU A 107 13.20 8.41 5.46
C GLU A 107 12.55 7.64 6.62
N ASN A 108 11.23 7.44 6.58
CA ASN A 108 10.45 6.86 7.69
C ASN A 108 9.96 5.41 7.45
N GLU A 109 10.51 4.70 6.47
CA GLU A 109 10.12 3.30 6.17
C GLU A 109 10.40 2.32 7.31
N MET A 110 11.38 2.61 8.17
CA MET A 110 11.68 1.79 9.35
C MET A 110 10.66 1.98 10.47
N LYS A 111 10.04 3.17 10.56
CA LYS A 111 9.11 3.55 11.62
C LYS A 111 7.67 3.20 11.25
N TYR A 112 7.30 3.35 9.99
CA TYR A 112 5.93 3.16 9.51
C TYR A 112 5.87 2.30 8.24
N SER A 113 4.75 1.61 8.02
CA SER A 113 4.53 0.89 6.75
C SER A 113 4.31 1.88 5.60
N LYS A 114 4.98 1.64 4.47
CA LYS A 114 4.83 2.44 3.24
C LYS A 114 3.37 2.56 2.76
N GLU A 115 2.59 1.49 2.87
CA GLU A 115 1.17 1.47 2.48
C GLU A 115 0.35 2.40 3.37
N LEU A 116 0.64 2.38 4.68
CA LEU A 116 -0.03 3.24 5.63
C LEU A 116 0.30 4.70 5.35
N MET A 117 1.59 5.03 5.18
CA MET A 117 2.04 6.40 4.89
C MET A 117 1.46 6.93 3.58
N CYS A 118 1.48 6.13 2.50
CA CYS A 118 0.90 6.54 1.22
C CYS A 118 -0.60 6.83 1.37
N LYS A 119 -1.33 5.93 2.02
CA LYS A 119 -2.77 6.09 2.26
C LYS A 119 -3.09 7.30 3.15
N THR A 120 -2.24 7.64 4.12
CA THR A 120 -2.45 8.81 4.99
C THR A 120 -2.13 10.12 4.31
N LEU A 121 -1.09 10.16 3.47
CA LEU A 121 -0.61 11.37 2.82
C LEU A 121 -1.28 11.62 1.45
N GLY A 122 -2.25 10.77 1.07
CA GLY A 122 -2.99 10.91 -0.18
C GLY A 122 -2.16 10.58 -1.42
N THR A 123 -1.14 9.73 -1.29
CA THR A 123 -0.29 9.29 -2.40
C THR A 123 -0.54 7.81 -2.72
N ASN A 124 -0.20 7.41 -3.94
CA ASN A 124 -0.28 6.00 -4.35
C ASN A 124 1.07 5.30 -4.08
N THR A 125 1.01 4.12 -3.46
CA THR A 125 2.12 3.18 -3.27
C THR A 125 2.85 2.85 -4.58
N GLU A 126 2.15 2.65 -5.71
CA GLU A 126 2.81 2.41 -6.99
C GLU A 126 3.62 3.63 -7.45
N THR A 127 3.07 4.84 -7.27
CA THR A 127 3.77 6.08 -7.63
C THR A 127 5.01 6.27 -6.76
N TYR A 128 4.90 6.01 -5.46
CA TYR A 128 6.03 6.02 -4.54
C TYR A 128 7.09 4.99 -4.93
N ASN A 129 6.71 3.74 -5.18
CA ASN A 129 7.66 2.69 -5.59
C ASN A 129 8.33 3.01 -6.93
N SER A 130 7.62 3.63 -7.88
CA SER A 130 8.20 4.10 -9.13
C SER A 130 9.17 5.25 -8.90
N TRP A 131 8.82 6.24 -8.08
CA TRP A 131 9.74 7.31 -7.67
C TRP A 131 10.99 6.76 -6.99
N LYS A 132 10.85 5.81 -6.06
CA LYS A 132 11.96 5.18 -5.33
C LYS A 132 12.89 4.38 -6.24
N ARG A 133 12.36 3.74 -7.27
CA ARG A 133 13.15 3.05 -8.31
C ARG A 133 13.85 4.01 -9.27
N GLY A 134 13.70 5.32 -9.11
CA GLY A 134 14.22 6.32 -10.04
C GLY A 134 13.46 6.33 -11.38
N PHE A 135 12.19 5.89 -11.40
CA PHE A 135 11.40 5.87 -12.63
C PHE A 135 11.09 7.31 -13.07
N LEU A 136 11.81 7.75 -14.10
CA LEU A 136 11.53 9.00 -14.80
C LEU A 136 10.24 8.82 -15.60
N THR A 137 9.29 9.72 -15.44
CA THR A 137 8.12 9.79 -16.34
C THR A 137 8.59 10.02 -17.77
N GLU A 138 7.82 9.58 -18.78
CA GLU A 138 8.17 9.81 -20.19
C GLU A 138 8.48 11.29 -20.48
N LYS A 139 7.71 12.22 -19.88
CA LYS A 139 8.01 13.66 -19.97
C LYS A 139 9.36 14.05 -19.38
N GLN A 140 9.74 13.49 -18.23
CA GLN A 140 11.05 13.73 -17.62
C GLN A 140 12.17 13.11 -18.45
N LYS A 141 11.99 11.89 -18.99
CA LYS A 141 12.93 11.27 -19.92
C LYS A 141 13.12 12.12 -21.17
N SER A 142 12.04 12.55 -21.82
CA SER A 142 12.11 13.44 -22.99
C SER A 142 12.80 14.76 -22.65
N LYS A 143 12.56 15.33 -21.46
CA LYS A 143 13.24 16.55 -21.01
C LYS A 143 14.74 16.34 -20.79
N ILE A 144 15.13 15.22 -20.20
CA ILE A 144 16.54 14.86 -19.99
C ILE A 144 17.22 14.62 -21.34
N ASN A 145 16.64 13.80 -22.22
CA ASN A 145 17.16 13.55 -23.56
C ASN A 145 17.28 14.86 -24.39
N LEU A 146 16.30 15.76 -24.29
CA LEU A 146 16.38 17.07 -24.92
C LEU A 146 17.55 17.90 -24.38
N LYS A 147 17.77 17.90 -23.06
CA LYS A 147 18.90 18.59 -22.43
C LYS A 147 20.24 18.00 -22.87
N ASP A 148 20.36 16.67 -22.88
CA ASP A 148 21.56 15.96 -23.31
C ASP A 148 21.88 16.27 -24.79
N LYS A 149 20.84 16.32 -25.64
CA LYS A 149 21.00 16.69 -27.04
C LYS A 149 21.43 18.14 -27.21
N ILE A 150 20.80 19.09 -26.49
CA ILE A 150 21.21 20.50 -26.46
C ILE A 150 22.69 20.62 -26.06
N TYR A 151 23.09 19.91 -25.00
CA TYR A 151 24.48 19.90 -24.53
C TYR A 151 25.43 19.35 -25.61
N SER A 152 25.08 18.23 -26.24
CA SER A 152 25.89 17.63 -27.31
C SER A 152 26.11 18.58 -28.50
N ILE A 153 25.06 19.28 -28.95
CA ILE A 153 25.14 20.26 -30.05
C ILE A 153 25.98 21.45 -29.63
N PHE A 154 25.79 21.94 -28.40
CA PHE A 154 26.54 23.08 -27.86
C PHE A 154 28.05 22.79 -27.81
N VAL A 155 28.45 21.63 -27.29
CA VAL A 155 29.86 21.19 -27.25
C VAL A 155 30.41 20.99 -28.67
N GLN A 156 29.67 20.33 -29.56
CA GLN A 156 30.08 20.14 -30.96
C GLN A 156 30.29 21.47 -31.69
N SER A 157 29.48 22.49 -31.36
CA SER A 157 29.59 23.85 -31.91
C SER A 157 30.71 24.70 -31.29
N ARG A 158 31.54 24.13 -30.40
CA ARG A 158 32.58 24.84 -29.64
C ARG A 158 32.02 26.02 -28.84
N GLU A 159 30.84 25.83 -28.23
CA GLU A 159 30.18 26.81 -27.36
C GLU A 159 29.77 28.13 -28.05
N THR A 160 29.74 28.15 -29.38
CA THR A 160 29.41 29.35 -30.16
C THR A 160 27.93 29.46 -30.49
N TYR A 161 27.19 28.34 -30.46
CA TYR A 161 25.79 28.34 -30.86
C TYR A 161 24.90 28.75 -29.68
N GLY A 162 24.12 29.81 -29.88
CA GLY A 162 23.03 30.21 -28.99
C GLY A 162 21.74 29.44 -29.24
N CYS A 163 20.71 29.75 -28.44
CA CYS A 163 19.42 29.04 -28.45
C CYS A 163 18.76 28.95 -29.83
N CYS A 164 18.82 30.00 -30.66
CA CYS A 164 18.23 29.99 -32.00
C CYS A 164 18.91 28.99 -32.94
N ARG A 165 20.26 28.94 -32.93
CA ARG A 165 21.02 28.02 -33.79
C ARG A 165 20.87 26.57 -33.33
N ILE A 166 20.87 26.35 -32.02
CA ILE A 166 20.62 25.02 -31.45
C ILE A 166 19.21 24.53 -31.79
N ALA A 167 18.19 25.41 -31.75
CA ALA A 167 16.83 25.04 -32.12
C ALA A 167 16.72 24.55 -33.58
N VAL A 168 17.40 25.21 -34.52
CA VAL A 168 17.45 24.78 -35.92
C VAL A 168 18.12 23.41 -36.08
N GLU A 169 19.24 23.17 -35.37
CA GLU A 169 19.91 21.86 -35.41
C GLU A 169 19.07 20.75 -34.75
N LEU A 170 18.29 21.09 -33.72
CA LEU A 170 17.34 20.16 -33.09
C LEU A 170 16.19 19.80 -34.01
N GLU A 171 15.66 20.76 -34.78
CA GLU A 171 14.61 20.53 -35.77
C GLU A 171 15.08 19.58 -36.87
N LYS A 172 16.32 19.74 -37.35
CA LYS A 172 16.97 18.79 -38.28
C LYS A 172 17.12 17.37 -37.69
N CYS A 173 17.29 17.27 -36.37
CA CYS A 173 17.34 15.99 -35.66
C CYS A 173 15.94 15.43 -35.32
N GLY A 174 14.85 16.04 -35.81
CA GLY A 174 13.48 15.58 -35.59
C GLY A 174 12.79 16.11 -34.32
N TYR A 175 13.37 17.09 -33.63
CA TYR A 175 12.77 17.68 -32.43
C TYR A 175 12.01 18.98 -32.77
N LEU A 176 10.69 18.97 -32.57
CA LEU A 176 9.86 20.17 -32.71
C LEU A 176 9.89 21.00 -31.41
N VAL A 177 10.89 21.86 -31.25
CA VAL A 177 11.07 22.67 -30.04
C VAL A 177 11.31 24.15 -30.37
N SER A 178 10.66 25.05 -29.62
CA SER A 178 10.86 26.49 -29.80
C SER A 178 12.22 26.95 -29.27
N SER A 179 12.78 28.02 -29.85
CA SER A 179 14.00 28.66 -29.38
C SER A 179 13.93 29.09 -27.90
N ASN A 180 12.75 29.50 -27.42
CA ASN A 180 12.51 29.83 -26.02
C ASN A 180 12.60 28.60 -25.10
N THR A 181 12.11 27.44 -25.56
CA THR A 181 12.24 26.17 -24.82
C THR A 181 13.71 25.79 -24.69
N VAL A 182 14.48 25.91 -25.79
CA VAL A 182 15.92 25.65 -25.81
C VAL A 182 16.65 26.62 -24.87
N LEU A 183 16.33 27.92 -24.92
CA LEU A 183 16.91 28.92 -24.02
C LEU A 183 16.68 28.59 -22.54
N ARG A 184 15.45 28.18 -22.17
CA ARG A 184 15.16 27.76 -20.80
C ARG A 184 15.98 26.55 -20.40
N CYS A 185 16.09 25.54 -21.26
CA CYS A 185 16.91 24.35 -21.03
C CYS A 185 18.40 24.70 -20.90
N MET A 186 18.94 25.60 -21.73
CA MET A 186 20.32 26.08 -21.63
C MET A 186 20.60 26.77 -20.30
N ARG A 187 19.68 27.65 -19.83
CA ARG A 187 19.78 28.30 -18.52
C ARG A 187 19.75 27.29 -17.37
N GLU A 188 18.86 26.31 -17.43
CA GLU A 188 18.80 25.21 -16.45
C GLU A 188 20.09 24.37 -16.43
N LEU A 189 20.86 24.33 -17.52
CA LEU A 189 22.14 23.64 -17.64
C LEU A 189 23.35 24.55 -17.37
N GLY A 190 23.15 25.86 -17.14
CA GLY A 190 24.23 26.83 -16.96
C GLY A 190 25.05 27.12 -18.22
N LEU A 191 24.50 26.85 -19.41
CA LEU A 191 25.20 27.05 -20.69
C LEU A 191 25.03 28.48 -21.19
N TYR A 192 26.16 29.15 -21.44
CA TYR A 192 26.21 30.51 -21.99
C TYR A 192 27.15 30.55 -23.19
N VAL A 193 26.77 31.28 -24.24
CA VAL A 193 27.61 31.44 -25.43
C VAL A 193 28.86 32.22 -25.05
N SER A 194 30.03 31.64 -25.30
CA SER A 194 31.31 32.32 -25.13
C SER A 194 31.48 33.35 -26.25
N LEU A 195 31.06 34.59 -26.01
CA LEU A 195 31.41 35.72 -26.87
C LEU A 195 32.88 36.06 -26.61
N LYS A 196 33.78 35.71 -27.54
CA LYS A 196 35.11 36.32 -27.56
C LYS A 196 34.93 37.83 -27.72
N LYS A 197 35.16 38.59 -26.65
CA LYS A 197 35.31 40.05 -26.73
C LYS A 197 36.49 40.32 -27.69
N LYS A 198 36.20 41.04 -28.76
CA LYS A 198 37.21 41.63 -29.64
C LYS A 198 37.87 42.79 -28.92
#